data_AF-A0A377BQE8-F1
#
_entry.id   AF-A0A377BQE8-F1
#
_cell.length_a   1.000
_cell.length_b   1.000
_cell.length_c   1.000
_cell.angle_alpha   90.00
_cell.angle_beta   90.00
_cell.angle_gamma   90.00
#
_symmetry.space_group_name_H-M   'P 1'
#
loop_
_entity.id
_entity.type
_entity.pdbx_description
1 polymer ?
#
loop_
_entity_poly.entity_id
_entity_poly.type
_entity_poly.pdbx_seq_one_letter_code
_entity_poly.pdbx_strand_id
1 'polypeptide(L)'
;MFRLPSTCFAEENGSIVNSGRWLQWHWKGADAPGIALTDGEILSGIFLRLRKMYAEQGGANPDQVLNMTWNYAIPHEPSSEEVAMESNGKALADITDPATGAVIVKKATT
;
A
#
# COMPACT_ATOMS: atom_id res chain seq x y z
N MET A 1 -11.12 -15.39 20.64
CA MET A 1 -10.86 -15.46 19.18
C MET A 1 -11.52 -14.25 18.54
N PHE A 2 -10.79 -13.45 17.77
CA PHE A 2 -11.37 -12.38 16.96
C PHE A 2 -11.53 -12.88 15.52
N ARG A 3 -12.66 -12.56 14.88
CA ARG A 3 -12.96 -12.93 13.49
C ARG A 3 -13.33 -11.66 12.74
N LEU A 4 -12.48 -11.25 11.81
CA LEU A 4 -12.65 -10.03 11.03
C LEU A 4 -13.10 -10.44 9.62
N PRO A 5 -14.26 -9.98 9.13
CA PRO A 5 -14.73 -10.29 7.79
C PRO A 5 -13.97 -9.46 6.74
N SER A 6 -13.38 -10.11 5.74
CA SER A 6 -12.67 -9.46 4.64
C SER A 6 -13.39 -9.61 3.29
N THR A 7 -12.93 -8.85 2.29
CA THR A 7 -13.33 -8.96 0.88
C THR A 7 -12.91 -10.29 0.24
N CYS A 8 -13.58 -10.66 -0.84
CA CYS A 8 -13.09 -11.68 -1.79
C CYS A 8 -12.59 -11.05 -3.10
N PHE A 9 -12.03 -11.87 -4.01
CA PHE A 9 -11.41 -11.41 -5.27
C PHE A 9 -12.31 -10.53 -6.15
N ALA A 10 -13.64 -10.69 -6.05
CA ALA A 10 -14.61 -9.94 -6.85
C ALA A 10 -14.95 -8.57 -6.26
N GLU A 11 -14.47 -8.26 -5.05
CA GLU A 11 -14.89 -7.10 -4.26
C GLU A 11 -13.80 -6.02 -4.14
N GLU A 12 -12.65 -6.23 -4.80
CA GLU A 12 -11.51 -5.32 -4.82
C GLU A 12 -10.84 -5.26 -6.20
N ASN A 13 -10.11 -4.18 -6.44
CA ASN A 13 -9.17 -4.08 -7.56
C ASN A 13 -7.79 -4.53 -7.07
N GLY A 14 -6.97 -5.07 -7.96
CA GLY A 14 -5.61 -5.44 -7.59
C GLY A 14 -4.90 -6.22 -8.67
N SER A 15 -3.70 -6.70 -8.33
CA SER A 15 -2.90 -7.54 -9.20
C SER A 15 -2.57 -8.87 -8.54
N ILE A 16 -2.57 -9.93 -9.34
CA ILE A 16 -2.11 -11.26 -8.94
C ILE A 16 -1.05 -11.77 -9.93
N VAL A 17 -0.09 -12.55 -9.43
CA VAL A 17 0.98 -13.14 -10.25
C VAL A 17 0.75 -14.64 -10.37
N ASN A 18 0.53 -15.12 -11.59
CA ASN A 18 0.34 -16.54 -11.84
C ASN A 18 1.69 -17.29 -11.96
N SER A 19 1.63 -18.62 -12.11
CA SER A 19 2.83 -19.47 -12.29
C SER A 19 3.66 -19.12 -13.55
N GLY A 20 3.04 -18.49 -14.54
CA GLY A 20 3.72 -17.93 -15.73
C GLY A 20 4.44 -16.60 -15.47
N ARG A 21 4.39 -16.08 -14.24
CA ARG A 21 4.92 -14.77 -13.82
C ARG A 21 4.20 -13.59 -14.49
N TRP A 22 2.94 -13.76 -14.89
CA TRP A 22 2.13 -12.68 -15.44
C TRP A 22 1.48 -11.89 -14.32
N LEU A 23 1.81 -10.59 -14.25
CA LEU A 23 1.13 -9.62 -13.40
C LEU A 23 -0.20 -9.28 -14.08
N GLN A 24 -1.30 -9.76 -13.52
CA GLN A 24 -2.63 -9.60 -14.09
C GLN A 24 -3.47 -8.69 -13.18
N TRP A 25 -3.95 -7.59 -13.75
CA TRP A 25 -4.87 -6.69 -13.06
C TRP A 25 -6.30 -7.20 -13.15
N HIS A 26 -7.06 -7.04 -12.07
CA HIS A 26 -8.51 -7.27 -12.05
C HIS A 26 -9.24 -6.07 -11.46
N TRP A 27 -10.55 -6.01 -11.72
CA TRP A 27 -11.43 -4.94 -11.27
C TRP A 27 -12.51 -5.49 -10.34
N LYS A 28 -12.89 -4.65 -9.39
CA LYS A 28 -13.99 -4.82 -8.45
C LYS A 28 -15.31 -4.90 -9.23
N GLY A 29 -16.08 -5.94 -8.93
CA GLY A 29 -17.41 -6.17 -9.49
C GLY A 29 -18.55 -5.72 -8.59
N ALA A 30 -18.38 -5.79 -7.26
CA ALA A 30 -19.41 -5.41 -6.29
C ALA A 30 -18.78 -4.99 -4.94
N ASP A 31 -19.58 -4.37 -4.07
CA ASP A 31 -19.21 -4.12 -2.68
C ASP A 31 -19.30 -5.41 -1.84
N ALA A 32 -18.48 -5.47 -0.79
CA ALA A 32 -18.45 -6.60 0.12
C ALA A 32 -19.75 -6.72 0.95
N PRO A 33 -20.16 -7.94 1.33
CA PRO A 33 -21.38 -8.14 2.09
C PRO A 33 -21.25 -7.68 3.55
N GLY A 34 -22.31 -7.03 4.05
CA GLY A 34 -22.45 -6.68 5.46
C GLY A 34 -21.46 -5.61 5.90
N ILE A 35 -20.53 -5.99 6.80
CA ILE A 35 -19.51 -5.10 7.38
C ILE A 35 -18.09 -5.55 7.00
N ALA A 36 -17.96 -6.35 5.94
CA ALA A 36 -16.66 -6.76 5.42
C ALA A 36 -15.89 -5.54 4.91
N LEU A 37 -14.59 -5.53 5.15
CA LEU A 37 -13.65 -4.50 4.70
C LEU A 37 -12.56 -5.14 3.85
N THR A 38 -11.85 -4.34 3.07
CA THR A 38 -10.66 -4.85 2.37
C THR A 38 -9.59 -5.29 3.37
N ASP A 39 -8.74 -6.25 2.99
CA ASP A 39 -7.61 -6.66 3.84
C ASP A 39 -6.69 -5.46 4.17
N GLY A 40 -6.53 -4.53 3.21
CA GLY A 40 -5.78 -3.29 3.38
C GLY A 40 -6.35 -2.41 4.49
N GLU A 41 -7.67 -2.19 4.53
CA GLU A 41 -8.33 -1.41 5.59
C GLU A 41 -8.23 -2.06 6.96
N ILE A 42 -8.40 -3.39 7.03
CA ILE A 42 -8.30 -4.14 8.28
C ILE A 42 -6.89 -3.99 8.87
N LEU A 43 -5.86 -4.22 8.06
CA LEU A 43 -4.46 -4.09 8.47
C LEU A 43 -4.12 -2.65 8.85
N SER A 44 -4.57 -1.67 8.06
CA SER A 44 -4.37 -0.24 8.35
C SER A 44 -5.02 0.16 9.67
N GLY A 45 -6.25 -0.29 9.92
CA GLY A 45 -6.98 0.01 11.15
C GLY A 45 -6.29 -0.55 12.39
N ILE A 46 -5.67 -1.73 12.29
CA ILE A 46 -4.86 -2.32 13.37
C ILE A 46 -3.55 -1.54 13.52
N PHE A 47 -2.82 -1.34 12.41
CA PHE A 47 -1.50 -0.73 12.40
C PHE A 47 -1.51 0.71 12.90
N LEU A 48 -2.44 1.55 12.45
CA LEU A 48 -2.52 2.94 12.88
C LEU A 48 -2.88 3.08 14.36
N ARG A 49 -3.77 2.22 14.88
CA ARG A 49 -4.10 2.18 16.32
C ARG A 49 -2.89 1.74 17.15
N LEU A 50 -2.17 0.72 16.69
CA LEU A 50 -0.94 0.27 17.32
C LEU A 50 0.11 1.38 17.37
N ARG A 51 0.36 2.04 16.23
CA ARG A 51 1.32 3.13 16.09
C ARG A 51 0.98 4.30 17.01
N LYS A 52 -0.31 4.65 17.12
CA LYS A 52 -0.79 5.66 18.07
C LYS A 52 -0.48 5.29 19.52
N MET A 53 -0.79 4.05 19.93
CA MET A 53 -0.49 3.59 21.30
C MET A 53 1.01 3.65 21.60
N TYR A 54 1.86 3.22 20.66
CA TYR A 54 3.32 3.29 20.81
C TYR A 54 3.84 4.73 20.88
N ALA A 55 3.25 5.66 20.14
CA ALA A 55 3.62 7.08 20.19
C ALA A 55 3.26 7.72 21.54
N GLU A 56 2.13 7.32 22.14
CA GLU A 56 1.63 7.89 23.40
C GLU A 56 2.26 7.25 24.64
N GLN A 57 2.49 5.93 24.60
CA GLN A 57 2.82 5.12 25.78
C GLN A 57 4.25 4.56 25.75
N GLY A 58 4.95 4.70 24.62
CA GLY A 58 6.19 3.99 24.37
C GLY A 58 5.96 2.48 24.25
N GLY A 59 7.04 1.71 24.35
CA GLY A 59 6.99 0.26 24.25
C GLY A 59 8.36 -0.33 23.98
N ALA A 60 8.41 -1.65 23.81
CA ALA A 60 9.62 -2.30 23.37
C ALA A 60 9.86 -2.00 21.88
N ASN A 61 11.04 -1.52 21.54
CA ASN A 61 11.48 -1.29 20.16
C ASN A 61 10.51 -0.39 19.33
N PRO A 62 10.16 0.81 19.84
CA PRO A 62 9.12 1.65 19.24
C PRO A 62 9.51 2.15 17.84
N ASP A 63 10.81 2.34 17.58
CA ASP A 63 11.32 2.86 16.33
C ASP A 63 10.91 2.01 15.11
N GLN A 64 10.78 0.69 15.27
CA GLN A 64 10.36 -0.20 14.17
C GLN A 64 8.91 0.04 13.75
N VAL A 65 8.03 0.35 14.70
CA VAL A 65 6.60 0.62 14.42
C VAL A 65 6.40 2.07 13.98
N LEU A 66 7.15 3.00 14.58
CA LEU A 66 6.98 4.44 14.36
C LEU A 66 7.66 4.93 13.07
N ASN A 67 8.72 4.27 12.59
CA ASN A 67 9.48 4.74 11.42
C ASN A 67 9.11 4.01 10.12
N MET A 68 8.26 2.99 10.15
CA MET A 68 7.76 2.36 8.93
C MET A 68 6.92 3.36 8.12
N THR A 69 7.23 3.46 6.83
CA THR A 69 6.52 4.36 5.91
C THR A 69 5.11 3.85 5.68
N TRP A 70 4.13 4.76 5.68
CA TRP A 70 2.72 4.47 5.45
C TRP A 70 2.05 5.65 4.74
N ASN A 71 2.64 6.05 3.62
CA ASN A 71 2.35 7.31 2.94
C ASN A 71 1.31 7.13 1.83
N TYR A 72 0.15 6.59 2.19
CA TYR A 72 -1.00 6.47 1.30
C TYR A 72 -1.89 7.72 1.44
N ALA A 73 -2.54 8.13 0.35
CA ALA A 73 -3.42 9.30 0.30
C ALA A 73 -4.53 9.22 1.36
N ILE A 74 -5.09 8.02 1.56
CA ILE A 74 -6.01 7.69 2.64
C ILE A 74 -5.34 6.63 3.52
N PRO A 75 -4.66 7.00 4.62
CA PRO A 75 -3.85 6.06 5.40
C PRO A 75 -4.61 4.84 5.95
N HIS A 76 -5.92 4.96 6.15
CA HIS A 76 -6.76 3.86 6.66
C HIS A 76 -7.35 2.99 5.54
N GLU A 77 -7.21 3.37 4.28
CA GLU A 77 -7.70 2.67 3.09
C GLU A 77 -6.65 2.80 1.96
N PRO A 78 -5.49 2.12 2.07
CA PRO A 78 -4.46 2.13 1.02
C PRO A 78 -5.02 1.59 -0.29
N SER A 79 -4.89 2.34 -1.38
CA SER A 79 -5.36 1.86 -2.69
C SER A 79 -4.39 0.85 -3.31
N SER A 80 -4.94 -0.11 -4.04
CA SER A 80 -4.15 -1.11 -4.77
C SER A 80 -3.22 -0.48 -5.80
N GLU A 81 -3.64 0.63 -6.41
CA GLU A 81 -2.85 1.42 -7.36
C GLU A 81 -1.63 2.06 -6.69
N GLU A 82 -1.78 2.67 -5.51
CA GLU A 82 -0.64 3.25 -4.77
C GLU A 82 0.38 2.19 -4.40
N VAL A 83 -0.07 1.04 -3.90
CA VAL A 83 0.82 -0.08 -3.53
C VAL A 83 1.51 -0.67 -4.77
N ALA A 84 0.81 -0.77 -5.90
CA ALA A 84 1.39 -1.24 -7.15
C ALA A 84 2.42 -0.24 -7.71
N MET A 85 2.14 1.06 -7.65
CA MET A 85 3.10 2.11 -8.03
C MET A 85 4.35 2.09 -7.13
N GLU A 86 4.17 1.88 -5.83
CA GLU A 86 5.29 1.71 -4.90
C GLU A 86 6.13 0.48 -5.24
N SER A 87 5.48 -0.64 -5.54
CA SER A 87 6.13 -1.90 -5.94
C SER A 87 6.90 -1.77 -7.26
N ASN A 88 6.40 -0.96 -8.20
CA ASN A 88 7.08 -0.64 -9.46
C ASN A 88 8.30 0.28 -9.23
N GLY A 89 8.19 1.20 -8.28
CA GLY A 89 9.21 2.20 -7.98
C GLY A 89 9.04 3.52 -8.71
N LYS A 90 9.75 4.55 -8.23
CA LYS A 90 9.72 5.92 -8.75
C LYS A 90 11.09 6.60 -8.65
N ALA A 91 11.34 7.58 -9.53
CA ALA A 91 12.57 8.37 -9.48
C ALA A 91 12.50 9.42 -8.36
N LEU A 92 13.47 9.40 -7.43
CA LEU A 92 13.55 10.37 -6.32
C LEU A 92 14.25 11.68 -6.68
N ALA A 93 14.93 11.70 -7.83
CA ALA A 93 15.56 12.85 -8.46
C ALA A 93 15.48 12.68 -9.98
N ASP A 94 15.71 13.75 -10.73
CA ASP A 94 15.82 13.67 -12.19
C ASP A 94 16.98 12.73 -12.56
N ILE A 95 16.67 11.73 -13.38
CA ILE A 95 17.65 10.79 -13.91
C ILE A 95 18.10 11.34 -15.27
N THR A 96 19.38 11.64 -15.40
CA THR A 96 19.97 12.21 -16.61
C THR A 96 20.83 11.18 -17.35
N ASP A 97 20.88 11.31 -18.67
CA ASP A 97 21.80 10.57 -19.53
C ASP A 97 23.23 11.08 -19.31
N PRO A 98 24.19 10.22 -18.90
CA PRO A 98 25.58 10.64 -18.72
C PRO A 98 26.25 11.16 -19.99
N ALA A 99 25.83 10.73 -21.19
CA ALA A 99 26.44 11.11 -22.46
C ALA A 99 25.89 12.42 -23.01
N THR A 100 24.59 12.68 -22.83
CA THR A 100 23.90 13.84 -23.44
C THR A 100 23.46 14.90 -22.44
N GLY A 101 23.44 14.59 -21.13
CA GLY A 101 22.93 15.47 -20.07
C GLY A 101 21.42 15.67 -20.08
N ALA A 102 20.69 15.00 -20.99
CA ALA A 102 19.24 15.10 -21.08
C ALA A 102 18.54 14.33 -19.95
N VAL A 103 17.41 14.84 -19.46
CA VAL A 103 16.58 14.16 -18.45
C VAL A 103 15.82 13.00 -19.10
N ILE A 104 16.09 11.77 -18.68
CA ILE A 104 15.46 10.54 -19.16
C ILE A 104 14.20 10.23 -18.34
N VAL A 105 14.28 10.39 -17.02
CA VAL A 105 13.16 10.18 -16.10
C VAL A 105 13.10 11.37 -15.16
N LYS A 106 11.96 12.06 -15.14
CA LYS A 106 11.76 13.15 -14.19
C LYS A 106 11.53 12.59 -12.80
N LYS A 107 11.96 13.36 -11.79
CA LYS A 107 11.58 13.13 -10.40
C LYS A 107 10.06 12.99 -10.31
N ALA A 108 9.60 11.92 -9.67
CA ALA A 108 8.18 11.74 -9.43
C ALA A 108 7.66 12.83 -8.49
N THR A 109 6.57 13.49 -8.88
CA THR A 109 5.86 14.43 -8.02
C THR A 109 5.20 13.64 -6.89
N THR A 110 5.33 14.13 -5.66
CA THR A 110 4.74 13.53 -4.45
C THR A 110 3.23 13.45 -4.57
#